data_AF-A0A0C2F1J2-F1
#
_entry.id   AF-A0A0C2F1J2-F1
#
_cell.length_a   1.000
_cell.length_b   1.000
_cell.length_c   1.000
_cell.angle_alpha   90.00
_cell.angle_beta   90.00
_cell.angle_gamma   90.00
#
_symmetry.space_group_name_H-M   'P 1'
#
loop_
_entity.id
_entity.type
_entity.pdbx_description
1 polymer ?
#
loop_
_entity_poly.entity_id
_entity_poly.type
_entity_poly.pdbx_seq_one_letter_code
_entity_poly.pdbx_strand_id
1 'polypeptide(L)'
;MCPSRLSRTITQKPLPTLADTMFTPTTVPPAPLPMPQLKELRPGLALLPPLSRRGTGPGLLVVCPSTADPLAIVDGVPWPLVKWAEESYTVVHVQPRALKGGADRAVQDALAALSRSDECTPKGNVGIVVYGAALWNDLAAAIPASEIAAAVVYAGASEADALAPSPVRILHHFGGPSPSVGRTLERTADHTRYWYPAVSSGSFAVPWQPAFHAATEAVAHTRSLAFLKPLMGGPYFDLELLWDEHIYYEFGDRSVAHTMATMVQEPYVNHVPTLTGGIGRASLSAFYRDHFIFCNSPDTALELISRTVGVDRVVDEFLYTFTHDRVVDWMLPGVPPTGRRVEAPFTAVVNIRGDRLYHEHIAWDQGTVLAQLGLLPAYLPFPYPVAGAPADQKLDYRLPVAGIETANKLRDKNAEPSNQLFGYTVRVADEGSDATK
;
A
#
# COMPACT_ATOMS: atom_id res chain seq x y z
N MET A 1 48.72 21.03 20.86
CA MET A 1 47.50 21.70 21.36
C MET A 1 46.40 21.45 20.35
N CYS A 2 45.50 20.52 20.65
CA CYS A 2 44.43 20.08 19.76
C CYS A 2 43.09 20.43 20.45
N PRO A 3 42.15 21.17 19.83
CA PRO A 3 40.91 21.51 20.50
C PRO A 3 39.94 20.32 20.49
N SER A 4 39.34 20.12 21.66
CA SER A 4 38.31 19.14 22.00
C SER A 4 37.12 19.16 21.06
N ARG A 5 36.79 18.01 20.46
CA ARG A 5 35.48 17.77 19.82
C ARG A 5 34.43 17.64 20.92
N LEU A 6 33.47 18.55 20.89
CA LEU A 6 32.24 18.50 21.66
C LEU A 6 31.49 17.20 21.35
N SER A 7 31.42 16.32 22.35
CA SER A 7 30.46 15.22 22.38
C SER A 7 29.07 15.85 22.49
N ARG A 8 28.34 15.93 21.36
CA ARG A 8 26.91 16.20 21.38
C ARG A 8 26.22 14.86 21.53
N THR A 9 25.91 14.51 22.78
CA THR A 9 24.90 13.50 23.09
C THR A 9 23.57 14.03 22.56
N ILE A 10 23.17 13.58 21.37
CA ILE A 10 21.79 13.75 20.91
C ILE A 10 20.98 12.76 21.74
N THR A 11 20.33 13.26 22.80
CA THR A 11 19.24 12.52 23.45
C THR A 11 18.15 12.31 22.42
N GLN A 12 18.06 11.10 21.87
CA GLN A 12 16.90 10.61 21.14
C GLN A 12 15.69 10.76 22.06
N LYS A 13 14.64 11.42 21.58
CA LYS A 13 13.35 11.42 22.27
C LYS A 13 12.82 9.98 22.25
N PRO A 14 12.33 9.45 23.39
CA PRO A 14 11.44 8.29 23.35
C PRO A 14 10.27 8.59 22.39
N LEU A 15 9.72 7.55 21.75
CA LEU A 15 8.38 7.63 21.14
C LEU A 15 7.47 8.44 22.08
N PRO A 16 6.76 9.46 21.57
CA PRO A 16 6.29 10.56 22.40
C PRO A 16 5.33 10.06 23.47
N THR A 17 5.61 10.44 24.72
CA THR A 17 4.73 10.36 25.91
C THR A 17 3.37 11.07 25.74
N LEU A 18 3.08 11.65 24.57
CA LEU A 18 1.78 12.19 24.17
C LEU A 18 0.81 11.13 23.64
N ALA A 19 1.31 9.97 23.18
CA ALA A 19 0.48 8.92 22.59
C ALA A 19 -0.52 8.30 23.59
N ASP A 20 -0.16 8.22 24.87
CA ASP A 20 -1.02 7.69 25.94
C ASP A 20 -2.32 8.51 26.15
N THR A 21 -2.40 9.71 25.56
CA THR A 21 -3.61 10.55 25.58
C THR A 21 -4.34 10.63 24.23
N MET A 22 -3.73 10.17 23.14
CA MET A 22 -4.30 10.26 21.79
C MET A 22 -4.93 8.96 21.29
N PHE A 23 -4.35 7.81 21.65
CA PHE A 23 -4.81 6.50 21.18
C PHE A 23 -5.53 5.74 22.29
N THR A 24 -6.34 4.75 21.89
CA THR A 24 -7.13 3.96 22.84
C THR A 24 -6.18 3.13 23.69
N PRO A 25 -6.19 3.24 25.03
CA PRO A 25 -5.32 2.43 25.88
C PRO A 25 -5.64 0.95 25.73
N THR A 26 -4.62 0.08 25.74
CA THR A 26 -4.82 -1.37 25.60
C THR A 26 -5.60 -2.06 26.72
N THR A 27 -5.86 -1.34 27.82
CA THR A 27 -6.79 -1.76 28.87
C THR A 27 -8.25 -1.80 28.40
N VAL A 28 -8.59 -1.12 27.31
CA VAL A 28 -9.90 -1.13 26.67
C VAL A 28 -9.83 -2.06 25.46
N PRO A 29 -10.74 -3.04 25.29
CA PRO A 29 -10.77 -3.86 24.08
C PRO A 29 -11.00 -3.00 22.83
N PRO A 30 -10.32 -3.29 21.71
CA PRO A 30 -10.53 -2.53 20.49
C PRO A 30 -11.94 -2.74 19.95
N ALA A 31 -12.51 -1.70 19.34
CA ALA A 31 -13.80 -1.79 18.69
C ALA A 31 -13.79 -2.86 17.57
N PRO A 32 -14.87 -3.64 17.40
CA PRO A 32 -14.96 -4.61 16.33
C PRO A 32 -14.92 -3.93 14.96
N LEU A 33 -14.52 -4.68 13.94
CA LEU A 33 -14.61 -4.20 12.56
C LEU A 33 -16.07 -4.02 12.14
N PRO A 34 -16.38 -3.01 11.32
CA PRO A 34 -17.67 -2.89 10.66
C PRO A 34 -17.97 -4.16 9.85
N MET A 35 -19.15 -4.73 10.06
CA MET A 35 -19.62 -5.85 9.25
C MET A 35 -20.40 -5.32 8.04
N PRO A 36 -20.21 -5.90 6.84
CA PRO A 36 -20.95 -5.48 5.67
C PRO A 36 -22.45 -5.79 5.83
N GLN A 37 -23.27 -4.73 5.77
CA GLN A 37 -24.72 -4.81 5.82
C GLN A 37 -25.31 -4.38 4.49
N LEU A 38 -25.47 -5.33 3.57
CA LEU A 38 -26.03 -5.05 2.24
C LEU A 38 -27.55 -4.95 2.31
N LYS A 39 -28.07 -3.77 1.97
CA LYS A 39 -29.51 -3.51 1.89
C LYS A 39 -29.98 -3.57 0.44
N GLU A 40 -30.67 -4.64 0.06
CA GLU A 40 -31.28 -4.72 -1.27
C GLU A 40 -32.41 -3.67 -1.40
N LEU A 41 -32.36 -2.89 -2.48
CA LEU A 41 -33.35 -1.87 -2.80
C LEU A 41 -34.37 -2.42 -3.81
N ARG A 42 -33.84 -3.13 -4.83
CA ARG A 42 -34.58 -3.90 -5.83
C ARG A 42 -33.62 -4.86 -6.54
N PRO A 43 -34.09 -5.81 -7.38
CA PRO A 43 -33.21 -6.73 -8.08
C PRO A 43 -32.07 -6.02 -8.84
N GLY A 44 -30.84 -6.26 -8.40
CA GLY A 44 -29.61 -5.69 -8.97
C GLY A 44 -29.23 -4.29 -8.48
N LEU A 45 -29.94 -3.76 -7.49
CA LEU A 45 -29.63 -2.47 -6.85
C LEU A 45 -29.59 -2.66 -5.34
N ALA A 46 -28.45 -2.40 -4.71
CA ALA A 46 -28.28 -2.56 -3.28
C ALA A 46 -27.37 -1.47 -2.69
N LEU A 47 -27.65 -1.06 -1.45
CA LEU A 47 -26.87 -0.07 -0.72
C LEU A 47 -25.99 -0.78 0.32
N LEU A 48 -24.71 -0.41 0.37
CA LEU A 48 -23.75 -0.83 1.39
C LEU A 48 -23.23 0.43 2.11
N PRO A 49 -23.44 0.54 3.43
CA PRO A 49 -22.84 1.61 4.22
C PRO A 49 -21.29 1.55 4.23
N PRO A 50 -20.62 2.64 4.60
CA PRO A 50 -19.15 2.67 4.79
C PRO A 50 -18.66 1.56 5.73
N LEU A 51 -17.50 0.96 5.39
CA LEU A 51 -16.81 -0.06 6.19
C LEU A 51 -15.62 0.51 6.98
N SER A 52 -15.59 1.83 7.14
CA SER A 52 -14.63 2.57 7.95
C SER A 52 -15.11 2.70 9.41
N ARG A 53 -14.21 3.05 10.33
CA ARG A 53 -14.58 3.42 11.71
C ARG A 53 -15.46 4.66 11.75
N ARG A 54 -15.22 5.61 10.83
CA ARG A 54 -16.05 6.83 10.71
C ARG A 54 -17.53 6.52 10.47
N GLY A 55 -17.84 5.39 9.79
CA GLY A 55 -19.20 4.91 9.58
C GLY A 55 -20.05 5.74 8.62
N THR A 56 -19.57 6.91 8.19
CA THR A 56 -20.24 7.79 7.22
C THR A 56 -19.29 8.23 6.11
N GLY A 57 -19.84 8.62 4.97
CA GLY A 57 -19.09 9.25 3.89
C GLY A 57 -19.91 9.51 2.63
N PRO A 58 -19.32 10.14 1.62
CA PRO A 58 -20.05 10.61 0.46
C PRO A 58 -20.62 9.44 -0.36
N GLY A 59 -21.68 9.73 -1.10
CA GLY A 59 -22.36 8.74 -1.93
C GLY A 59 -21.56 8.36 -3.17
N LEU A 60 -21.55 7.07 -3.50
CA LEU A 60 -20.90 6.54 -4.70
C LEU A 60 -21.79 5.48 -5.38
N LEU A 61 -22.05 5.63 -6.67
CA LEU A 61 -22.61 4.54 -7.47
C LEU A 61 -21.47 3.70 -8.01
N VAL A 62 -21.49 2.40 -7.73
CA VAL A 62 -20.52 1.44 -8.26
C VAL A 62 -21.26 0.49 -9.20
N VAL A 63 -20.99 0.63 -10.50
CA VAL A 63 -21.64 -0.12 -11.57
C VAL A 63 -20.69 -1.19 -12.06
N CYS A 64 -21.04 -2.45 -11.81
CA CYS A 64 -20.17 -3.60 -12.09
C CYS A 64 -20.89 -4.66 -12.93
N PRO A 65 -20.14 -5.60 -13.56
CA PRO A 65 -20.71 -6.81 -14.10
C PRO A 65 -21.51 -7.59 -13.04
N SER A 66 -22.41 -8.46 -13.50
CA SER A 66 -23.21 -9.29 -12.59
C SER A 66 -22.33 -10.18 -11.72
N THR A 67 -22.65 -10.27 -10.43
CA THR A 67 -22.06 -11.23 -9.49
C THR A 67 -23.16 -11.83 -8.62
N ALA A 68 -23.00 -13.12 -8.30
CA ALA A 68 -23.89 -13.82 -7.37
C ALA A 68 -23.64 -13.40 -5.92
N ASP A 69 -22.39 -13.07 -5.57
CA ASP A 69 -21.99 -12.63 -4.25
C ASP A 69 -21.19 -11.31 -4.35
N PRO A 70 -21.84 -10.17 -4.14
CA PRO A 70 -21.17 -8.87 -4.19
C PRO A 70 -20.41 -8.51 -2.90
N LEU A 71 -20.50 -9.34 -1.85
CA LEU A 71 -19.76 -9.19 -0.60
C LEU A 71 -18.55 -10.12 -0.50
N ALA A 72 -18.38 -11.03 -1.46
CA ALA A 72 -17.28 -11.96 -1.48
C ALA A 72 -15.92 -11.25 -1.49
N ILE A 73 -15.00 -11.87 -0.75
CA ILE A 73 -13.57 -11.59 -0.77
C ILE A 73 -12.89 -12.92 -1.06
N VAL A 74 -12.19 -13.02 -2.19
CA VAL A 74 -11.49 -14.25 -2.59
C VAL A 74 -10.01 -13.92 -2.69
N ASP A 75 -9.18 -14.72 -2.02
CA ASP A 75 -7.73 -14.54 -1.94
C ASP A 75 -7.33 -13.12 -1.51
N GLY A 76 -8.06 -12.55 -0.54
CA GLY A 76 -7.83 -11.20 -0.03
C GLY A 76 -8.28 -10.06 -0.96
N VAL A 77 -8.88 -10.38 -2.12
CA VAL A 77 -9.35 -9.39 -3.09
C VAL A 77 -10.86 -9.21 -2.98
N PRO A 78 -11.35 -8.06 -2.47
CA PRO A 78 -12.79 -7.78 -2.38
C PRO A 78 -13.39 -7.40 -3.72
N TRP A 79 -14.69 -7.67 -3.90
CA TRP A 79 -15.47 -7.08 -4.99
C TRP A 79 -15.43 -5.53 -4.93
N PRO A 80 -15.51 -4.80 -6.06
CA PRO A 80 -15.42 -3.33 -6.05
C PRO A 80 -16.38 -2.64 -5.07
N LEU A 81 -17.59 -3.19 -4.88
CA LEU A 81 -18.54 -2.70 -3.88
C LEU A 81 -17.91 -2.59 -2.48
N VAL A 82 -17.32 -3.69 -1.99
CA VAL A 82 -16.70 -3.76 -0.67
C VAL A 82 -15.48 -2.86 -0.62
N LYS A 83 -14.64 -2.88 -1.68
CA LYS A 83 -13.44 -2.04 -1.75
C LYS A 83 -13.76 -0.55 -1.60
N TRP A 84 -14.77 -0.05 -2.32
CA TRP A 84 -15.17 1.37 -2.20
C TRP A 84 -15.86 1.70 -0.87
N ALA A 85 -16.52 0.73 -0.24
CA ALA A 85 -17.07 0.92 1.10
C ALA A 85 -15.95 0.98 2.17
N GLU A 86 -14.86 0.21 2.02
CA GLU A 86 -13.65 0.32 2.86
C GLU A 86 -12.97 1.69 2.72
N GLU A 87 -13.04 2.32 1.55
CA GLU A 87 -12.62 3.72 1.35
C GLU A 87 -13.53 4.74 2.05
N SER A 88 -14.53 4.27 2.78
CA SER A 88 -15.53 5.03 3.51
C SER A 88 -16.60 5.72 2.66
N TYR A 89 -16.85 5.27 1.43
CA TYR A 89 -18.01 5.74 0.68
C TYR A 89 -19.28 5.01 1.11
N THR A 90 -20.43 5.69 1.03
CA THR A 90 -21.73 5.02 1.07
C THR A 90 -22.03 4.57 -0.36
N VAL A 91 -22.03 3.26 -0.60
CA VAL A 91 -22.02 2.73 -1.96
C VAL A 91 -23.40 2.19 -2.34
N VAL A 92 -23.91 2.60 -3.50
CA VAL A 92 -25.00 1.89 -4.18
C VAL A 92 -24.41 1.04 -5.31
N HIS A 93 -24.49 -0.27 -5.14
CA HIS A 93 -24.10 -1.24 -6.15
C HIS A 93 -25.19 -1.36 -7.22
N VAL A 94 -24.80 -1.15 -8.48
CA VAL A 94 -25.69 -1.26 -9.64
C VAL A 94 -25.20 -2.40 -10.53
N GLN A 95 -26.04 -3.42 -10.71
CA GLN A 95 -25.78 -4.54 -11.62
C GLN A 95 -26.54 -4.36 -12.94
N PRO A 96 -26.14 -5.06 -14.03
CA PRO A 96 -26.75 -4.89 -15.36
C PRO A 96 -28.27 -5.14 -15.35
N ARG A 97 -28.75 -6.06 -14.51
CA ARG A 97 -30.18 -6.36 -14.35
C ARG A 97 -31.01 -5.18 -13.82
N ALA A 98 -30.41 -4.25 -13.08
CA ALA A 98 -31.12 -3.05 -12.59
C ALA A 98 -31.31 -2.00 -13.68
N LEU A 99 -30.46 -2.02 -14.72
CA LEU A 99 -30.53 -1.13 -15.89
C LEU A 99 -31.57 -1.60 -16.91
N LYS A 100 -31.97 -2.88 -16.87
CA LYS A 100 -33.07 -3.41 -17.68
C LYS A 100 -34.38 -2.68 -17.34
N GLY A 101 -35.02 -2.11 -18.35
CA GLY A 101 -36.24 -1.31 -18.18
C GLY A 101 -36.01 0.20 -18.01
N GLY A 102 -34.77 0.68 -18.18
CA GLY A 102 -34.40 2.09 -18.24
C GLY A 102 -33.36 2.48 -17.18
N ALA A 103 -32.20 2.99 -17.62
CA ALA A 103 -31.12 3.42 -16.74
C ALA A 103 -31.51 4.61 -15.84
N ASP A 104 -32.37 5.51 -16.34
CA ASP A 104 -32.89 6.67 -15.59
C ASP A 104 -33.48 6.26 -14.24
N ARG A 105 -34.32 5.22 -14.24
CA ARG A 105 -34.96 4.73 -13.02
C ARG A 105 -33.93 4.15 -12.04
N ALA A 106 -32.91 3.45 -12.54
CA ALA A 106 -31.85 2.89 -11.70
C ALA A 106 -31.02 4.00 -11.02
N VAL A 107 -30.67 5.04 -11.78
CA VAL A 107 -29.93 6.19 -11.25
C VAL A 107 -30.77 6.95 -10.24
N GLN A 108 -32.05 7.22 -10.54
CA GLN A 108 -32.96 7.89 -9.61
C GLN A 108 -33.17 7.11 -8.31
N ASP A 109 -33.41 5.80 -8.39
CA ASP A 109 -33.55 4.93 -7.21
C ASP A 109 -32.27 4.94 -6.36
N ALA A 110 -31.10 4.91 -7.00
CA ALA A 110 -29.80 4.93 -6.33
C ALA A 110 -29.56 6.27 -5.60
N LEU A 111 -29.77 7.39 -6.28
CA LEU A 111 -29.62 8.73 -5.69
C LEU A 111 -30.63 8.96 -4.55
N ALA A 112 -31.87 8.49 -4.71
CA ALA A 112 -32.88 8.54 -3.66
C ALA A 112 -32.54 7.64 -2.45
N ALA A 113 -31.83 6.53 -2.65
CA ALA A 113 -31.34 5.71 -1.55
C ALA A 113 -30.22 6.42 -0.79
N LEU A 114 -29.24 6.99 -1.49
CA LEU A 114 -28.16 7.77 -0.89
C LEU A 114 -28.68 9.00 -0.12
N SER A 115 -29.61 9.75 -0.70
CA SER A 115 -30.18 10.94 -0.04
C SER A 115 -30.90 10.60 1.26
N ARG A 116 -31.54 9.44 1.35
CA ARG A 116 -32.24 8.94 2.56
C ARG A 116 -31.35 8.20 3.57
N SER A 117 -30.12 7.82 3.21
CA SER A 117 -29.22 7.04 4.07
C SER A 117 -28.48 7.94 5.05
N ASP A 118 -28.64 7.77 6.36
CA ASP A 118 -27.97 8.63 7.36
C ASP A 118 -26.42 8.53 7.30
N GLU A 119 -25.90 7.42 6.80
CA GLU A 119 -24.49 7.16 6.58
C GLU A 119 -23.90 7.92 5.37
N CYS A 120 -24.76 8.41 4.47
CA CYS A 120 -24.33 9.19 3.31
C CYS A 120 -24.17 10.66 3.68
N THR A 121 -22.94 11.07 4.02
CA THR A 121 -22.60 12.46 4.36
C THR A 121 -21.28 12.89 3.73
N PRO A 122 -21.20 14.05 3.04
CA PRO A 122 -22.30 14.98 2.77
C PRO A 122 -23.35 14.40 1.80
N LYS A 123 -24.53 15.04 1.76
CA LYS A 123 -25.61 14.71 0.82
C LYS A 123 -25.35 15.38 -0.53
N GLY A 124 -25.77 14.72 -1.61
CA GLY A 124 -25.50 15.18 -2.98
C GLY A 124 -24.02 15.04 -3.36
N ASN A 125 -23.64 15.57 -4.53
CA ASN A 125 -22.27 15.52 -5.05
C ASN A 125 -21.71 14.09 -5.14
N VAL A 126 -22.49 13.19 -5.74
CA VAL A 126 -22.25 11.75 -5.79
C VAL A 126 -21.27 11.40 -6.92
N GLY A 127 -20.37 10.46 -6.68
CA GLY A 127 -19.48 9.93 -7.72
C GLY A 127 -20.06 8.69 -8.40
N ILE A 128 -19.59 8.38 -9.60
CA ILE A 128 -19.92 7.12 -10.30
C ILE A 128 -18.63 6.42 -10.72
N VAL A 129 -18.55 5.11 -10.49
CA VAL A 129 -17.47 4.24 -11.00
C VAL A 129 -18.10 3.11 -11.80
N VAL A 130 -17.70 2.97 -13.06
CA VAL A 130 -18.25 1.99 -14.00
C VAL A 130 -17.16 1.05 -14.51
N TYR A 131 -17.36 -0.24 -14.27
CA TYR A 131 -16.45 -1.31 -14.69
C TYR A 131 -16.94 -1.98 -15.99
N GLY A 132 -16.76 -1.29 -17.13
CA GLY A 132 -17.05 -1.80 -18.46
C GLY A 132 -17.66 -0.76 -19.40
N ALA A 133 -17.21 -0.75 -20.67
CA ALA A 133 -17.67 0.18 -21.70
C ALA A 133 -19.18 0.07 -21.99
N ALA A 134 -19.69 -1.16 -22.12
CA ALA A 134 -21.12 -1.38 -22.38
C ALA A 134 -22.01 -0.83 -21.25
N LEU A 135 -21.60 -1.02 -19.99
CA LEU A 135 -22.33 -0.50 -18.83
C LEU A 135 -22.31 1.02 -18.78
N TRP A 136 -21.19 1.64 -19.19
CA TRP A 136 -21.12 3.10 -19.31
C TRP A 136 -22.07 3.60 -20.39
N ASN A 137 -22.09 2.97 -21.56
CA ASN A 137 -22.94 3.36 -22.68
C ASN A 137 -24.44 3.23 -22.36
N ASP A 138 -24.83 2.21 -21.58
CA ASP A 138 -26.21 2.05 -21.09
C ASP A 138 -26.60 3.14 -20.08
N LEU A 139 -25.62 3.70 -19.35
CA LEU A 139 -25.84 4.63 -18.24
C LEU A 139 -25.71 6.10 -18.61
N ALA A 140 -24.81 6.45 -19.54
CA ALA A 140 -24.30 7.82 -19.70
C ALA A 140 -25.39 8.89 -19.90
N ALA A 141 -26.43 8.58 -20.67
CA ALA A 141 -27.54 9.49 -20.94
C ALA A 141 -28.44 9.75 -19.71
N ALA A 142 -28.42 8.84 -18.72
CA ALA A 142 -29.23 8.89 -17.52
C ALA A 142 -28.59 9.70 -16.36
N ILE A 143 -27.36 10.18 -16.53
CA ILE A 143 -26.57 10.81 -15.48
C ILE A 143 -27.00 12.28 -15.28
N PRO A 144 -27.58 12.66 -14.12
CA PRO A 144 -27.92 14.04 -13.84
C PRO A 144 -26.68 14.83 -13.39
N ALA A 145 -26.16 15.72 -14.24
CA ALA A 145 -24.99 16.55 -13.94
C ALA A 145 -25.16 17.47 -12.72
N SER A 146 -26.39 17.73 -12.27
CA SER A 146 -26.67 18.52 -11.06
C SER A 146 -26.40 17.76 -9.76
N GLU A 147 -26.37 16.42 -9.79
CA GLU A 147 -26.19 15.58 -8.59
C GLU A 147 -24.89 14.78 -8.62
N ILE A 148 -24.36 14.52 -9.82
CA ILE A 148 -23.14 13.73 -10.04
C ILE A 148 -21.93 14.64 -10.18
N ALA A 149 -20.93 14.44 -9.32
CA ALA A 149 -19.69 15.20 -9.30
C ALA A 149 -18.78 14.85 -10.49
N ALA A 150 -18.61 13.55 -10.71
CA ALA A 150 -17.65 13.00 -11.67
C ALA A 150 -17.89 11.49 -11.92
N ALA A 151 -17.37 11.00 -13.03
CA ALA A 151 -17.41 9.59 -13.40
C ALA A 151 -16.02 8.99 -13.61
N VAL A 152 -15.86 7.70 -13.27
CA VAL A 152 -14.69 6.88 -13.60
C VAL A 152 -15.15 5.70 -14.44
N VAL A 153 -14.48 5.41 -15.55
CA VAL A 153 -14.83 4.32 -16.45
C VAL A 153 -13.60 3.45 -16.75
N TYR A 154 -13.76 2.14 -16.59
CA TYR A 154 -12.79 1.14 -17.01
C TYR A 154 -13.25 0.51 -18.33
N ALA A 155 -12.39 0.51 -19.35
CA ALA A 155 -12.67 -0.05 -20.66
C ALA A 155 -11.39 -0.58 -21.33
N GLY A 156 -11.50 -1.29 -22.45
CA GLY A 156 -10.37 -1.62 -23.32
C GLY A 156 -9.97 -0.42 -24.17
N ALA A 157 -8.69 -0.34 -24.55
CA ALA A 157 -8.19 0.73 -25.43
C ALA A 157 -8.88 0.75 -26.80
N SER A 158 -9.32 -0.41 -27.32
CA SER A 158 -10.08 -0.52 -28.56
C SER A 158 -11.51 0.03 -28.47
N GLU A 159 -12.04 0.23 -27.27
CA GLU A 159 -13.40 0.71 -27.03
C GLU A 159 -13.46 2.22 -26.79
N ALA A 160 -12.30 2.89 -26.73
CA ALA A 160 -12.18 4.30 -26.36
C ALA A 160 -13.07 5.25 -27.17
N ASP A 161 -13.10 5.06 -28.50
CA ASP A 161 -13.86 5.91 -29.42
C ASP A 161 -15.36 5.58 -29.45
N ALA A 162 -15.76 4.43 -28.86
CA ALA A 162 -17.14 3.97 -28.80
C ALA A 162 -17.85 4.34 -27.48
N LEU A 163 -17.16 5.01 -26.56
CA LEU A 163 -17.76 5.45 -25.30
C LEU A 163 -18.70 6.64 -25.53
N ALA A 164 -19.89 6.54 -24.94
CA ALA A 164 -20.87 7.62 -24.92
C ALA A 164 -20.29 8.87 -24.23
N PRO A 165 -20.68 10.08 -24.66
CA PRO A 165 -20.23 11.32 -24.04
C PRO A 165 -20.71 11.40 -22.58
N SER A 166 -19.87 11.99 -21.72
CA SER A 166 -20.20 12.20 -20.31
C SER A 166 -20.76 13.62 -20.10
N PRO A 167 -21.87 13.79 -19.35
CA PRO A 167 -22.36 15.10 -18.96
C PRO A 167 -21.56 15.71 -17.79
N VAL A 168 -20.64 14.95 -17.19
CA VAL A 168 -19.77 15.35 -16.06
C VAL A 168 -18.31 15.09 -16.39
N ARG A 169 -17.40 15.66 -15.60
CA ARG A 169 -15.96 15.38 -15.74
C ARG A 169 -15.68 13.88 -15.58
N ILE A 170 -14.84 13.33 -16.44
CA ILE A 170 -14.66 11.87 -16.52
C ILE A 170 -13.18 11.43 -16.49
N LEU A 171 -12.91 10.34 -15.79
CA LEU A 171 -11.65 9.62 -15.79
C LEU A 171 -11.80 8.28 -16.50
N HIS A 172 -10.92 7.99 -17.44
CA HIS A 172 -10.87 6.72 -18.14
C HIS A 172 -9.60 5.93 -17.79
N HIS A 173 -9.79 4.65 -17.54
CA HIS A 173 -8.73 3.66 -17.43
C HIS A 173 -8.85 2.68 -18.58
N PHE A 174 -7.93 2.74 -19.55
CA PHE A 174 -7.95 1.85 -20.71
C PHE A 174 -6.90 0.76 -20.64
N GLY A 175 -7.36 -0.50 -20.61
CA GLY A 175 -6.50 -1.65 -20.79
C GLY A 175 -6.05 -1.76 -22.25
N GLY A 176 -4.78 -1.54 -22.50
CA GLY A 176 -4.19 -1.60 -23.84
C GLY A 176 -3.27 -0.41 -24.15
N PRO A 177 -2.67 -0.39 -25.36
CA PRO A 177 -1.73 0.63 -25.77
C PRO A 177 -2.42 1.97 -26.10
N SER A 178 -1.62 3.04 -26.10
CA SER A 178 -2.06 4.38 -26.53
C SER A 178 -2.08 4.56 -28.03
N PRO A 179 -3.08 5.29 -28.58
CA PRO A 179 -3.02 5.78 -29.95
C PRO A 179 -1.76 6.62 -30.22
N SER A 180 -1.20 7.24 -29.18
CA SER A 180 0.05 8.01 -29.26
C SER A 180 1.21 7.23 -28.63
N VAL A 181 2.20 6.85 -29.45
CA VAL A 181 3.39 6.10 -29.01
C VAL A 181 4.09 6.83 -27.85
N GLY A 182 4.41 6.09 -26.79
CA GLY A 182 5.12 6.61 -25.62
C GLY A 182 4.28 7.49 -24.68
N ARG A 183 3.02 7.80 -25.01
CA ARG A 183 2.13 8.63 -24.18
C ARG A 183 1.00 7.82 -23.56
N THR A 184 1.14 7.47 -22.29
CA THR A 184 0.13 6.70 -21.52
C THR A 184 -0.87 7.56 -20.74
N LEU A 185 -0.77 8.89 -20.88
CA LEU A 185 -1.58 9.85 -20.15
C LEU A 185 -2.03 11.01 -21.05
N GLU A 186 -3.33 11.25 -21.04
CA GLU A 186 -3.98 12.40 -21.64
C GLU A 186 -4.84 13.12 -20.59
N ARG A 187 -4.75 14.46 -20.54
CA ARG A 187 -5.54 15.32 -19.66
C ARG A 187 -6.04 16.52 -20.44
N THR A 188 -7.34 16.75 -20.37
CA THR A 188 -8.04 17.92 -20.88
C THR A 188 -8.87 18.56 -19.75
N ALA A 189 -9.61 19.62 -20.04
CA ALA A 189 -10.57 20.18 -19.08
C ALA A 189 -11.68 19.18 -18.74
N ASP A 190 -12.15 18.42 -19.74
CA ASP A 190 -13.33 17.56 -19.63
C ASP A 190 -12.99 16.14 -19.18
N HIS A 191 -11.80 15.63 -19.54
CA HIS A 191 -11.43 14.25 -19.26
C HIS A 191 -9.97 14.04 -18.84
N THR A 192 -9.75 12.96 -18.11
CA THR A 192 -8.43 12.36 -17.87
C THR A 192 -8.44 10.92 -18.32
N ARG A 193 -7.30 10.45 -18.81
CA ARG A 193 -7.20 9.25 -19.63
C ARG A 193 -5.86 8.55 -19.35
N TYR A 194 -5.88 7.35 -18.76
CA TYR A 194 -4.69 6.55 -18.43
C TYR A 194 -4.69 5.19 -19.11
N TRP A 195 -3.70 4.95 -19.98
CA TRP A 195 -3.62 3.71 -20.74
C TRP A 195 -2.60 2.77 -20.11
N TYR A 196 -2.91 1.49 -20.14
CA TYR A 196 -2.15 0.43 -19.48
C TYR A 196 -1.72 -0.62 -20.51
N PRO A 197 -0.55 -0.46 -21.16
CA PRO A 197 -0.12 -1.35 -22.24
C PRO A 197 0.15 -2.80 -21.80
N ALA A 198 0.41 -3.03 -20.51
CA ALA A 198 0.69 -4.36 -19.95
C ALA A 198 -0.56 -5.23 -19.79
N VAL A 199 -1.76 -4.67 -19.96
CA VAL A 199 -3.04 -5.39 -19.90
C VAL A 199 -3.85 -5.08 -21.16
N SER A 200 -4.78 -5.95 -21.55
CA SER A 200 -5.47 -5.85 -22.85
C SER A 200 -6.98 -5.61 -22.76
N SER A 201 -7.56 -5.59 -21.57
CA SER A 201 -9.01 -5.48 -21.35
C SER A 201 -9.30 -4.54 -20.18
N GLY A 202 -10.39 -3.76 -20.24
CA GLY A 202 -10.88 -2.97 -19.11
C GLY A 202 -11.28 -3.80 -17.88
N SER A 203 -11.55 -5.10 -18.06
CA SER A 203 -11.82 -6.03 -16.96
C SER A 203 -10.57 -6.34 -16.11
N PHE A 204 -9.40 -5.73 -16.40
CA PHE A 204 -8.22 -5.83 -15.54
C PHE A 204 -8.49 -5.38 -14.09
N ALA A 205 -9.49 -4.52 -13.91
CA ALA A 205 -9.87 -3.98 -12.62
C ALA A 205 -11.08 -4.68 -11.97
N VAL A 206 -11.60 -5.75 -12.59
CA VAL A 206 -12.71 -6.53 -12.05
C VAL A 206 -12.17 -7.84 -11.49
N PRO A 207 -12.25 -8.07 -10.16
CA PRO A 207 -11.79 -9.30 -9.53
C PRO A 207 -12.41 -10.54 -10.16
N TRP A 208 -11.69 -11.65 -10.08
CA TRP A 208 -12.16 -12.99 -10.50
C TRP A 208 -12.48 -13.13 -11.99
N GLN A 209 -12.05 -12.15 -12.80
CA GLN A 209 -12.06 -12.24 -14.25
C GLN A 209 -10.70 -12.73 -14.76
N PRO A 210 -10.65 -13.46 -15.89
CA PRO A 210 -9.38 -13.95 -16.43
C PRO A 210 -8.34 -12.87 -16.72
N ALA A 211 -8.79 -11.65 -17.04
CA ALA A 211 -7.91 -10.52 -17.33
C ALA A 211 -7.56 -9.67 -16.11
N PHE A 212 -8.04 -10.01 -14.91
CA PHE A 212 -7.76 -9.27 -13.67
C PHE A 212 -6.25 -9.17 -13.44
N HIS A 213 -5.76 -7.96 -13.14
CA HIS A 213 -4.35 -7.71 -12.90
C HIS A 213 -4.16 -6.79 -11.70
N ALA A 214 -3.92 -7.38 -10.53
CA ALA A 214 -3.93 -6.70 -9.23
C ALA A 214 -3.02 -5.46 -9.17
N ALA A 215 -1.79 -5.54 -9.69
CA ALA A 215 -0.86 -4.41 -9.65
C ALA A 215 -1.36 -3.21 -10.50
N THR A 216 -1.96 -3.48 -11.66
CA THR A 216 -2.50 -2.43 -12.54
C THR A 216 -3.79 -1.86 -11.95
N GLU A 217 -4.64 -2.72 -11.40
CA GLU A 217 -5.85 -2.33 -10.68
C GLU A 217 -5.53 -1.41 -9.51
N ALA A 218 -4.55 -1.74 -8.67
CA ALA A 218 -4.15 -0.92 -7.53
C ALA A 218 -3.71 0.49 -7.95
N VAL A 219 -2.90 0.61 -9.00
CA VAL A 219 -2.48 1.91 -9.56
C VAL A 219 -3.68 2.68 -10.12
N ALA A 220 -4.58 2.00 -10.84
CA ALA A 220 -5.78 2.62 -11.40
C ALA A 220 -6.74 3.10 -10.28
N HIS A 221 -6.90 2.32 -9.22
CA HIS A 221 -7.72 2.65 -8.05
C HIS A 221 -7.22 3.93 -7.35
N THR A 222 -5.92 4.02 -7.06
CA THR A 222 -5.31 5.23 -6.49
C THR A 222 -5.54 6.46 -7.37
N ARG A 223 -5.41 6.30 -8.70
CA ARG A 223 -5.72 7.38 -9.66
C ARG A 223 -7.19 7.78 -9.64
N SER A 224 -8.11 6.82 -9.44
CA SER A 224 -9.54 7.06 -9.28
C SER A 224 -9.84 7.83 -7.99
N LEU A 225 -9.22 7.46 -6.87
CA LEU A 225 -9.34 8.20 -5.61
C LEU A 225 -8.83 9.64 -5.74
N ALA A 226 -7.65 9.83 -6.35
CA ALA A 226 -7.05 11.15 -6.58
C ALA A 226 -7.91 12.04 -7.50
N PHE A 227 -8.71 11.43 -8.38
CA PHE A 227 -9.63 12.14 -9.26
C PHE A 227 -10.96 12.46 -8.57
N LEU A 228 -11.57 11.48 -7.88
CA LEU A 228 -12.89 11.60 -7.27
C LEU A 228 -12.88 12.46 -6.01
N LYS A 229 -11.95 12.23 -5.07
CA LYS A 229 -11.98 12.89 -3.75
C LYS A 229 -12.03 14.43 -3.85
N PRO A 230 -11.22 15.11 -4.68
CA PRO A 230 -11.28 16.57 -4.81
C PRO A 230 -12.59 17.09 -5.41
N LEU A 231 -13.22 16.34 -6.31
CA LEU A 231 -14.48 16.71 -6.95
C LEU A 231 -15.68 16.47 -6.03
N MET A 232 -15.58 15.45 -5.17
CA MET A 232 -16.62 15.07 -4.22
C MET A 232 -16.48 15.78 -2.86
N GLY A 233 -15.31 16.37 -2.57
CA GLY A 233 -14.98 16.95 -1.26
C GLY A 233 -14.61 15.90 -0.20
N GLY A 234 -14.19 14.70 -0.62
CA GLY A 234 -13.81 13.62 0.28
C GLY A 234 -14.14 12.21 -0.25
N PRO A 235 -14.00 11.18 0.59
CA PRO A 235 -13.64 11.25 2.00
C PRO A 235 -12.13 11.44 2.21
N TYR A 236 -11.78 12.28 3.17
CA TYR A 236 -10.39 12.51 3.61
C TYR A 236 -10.16 11.94 5.01
N PHE A 237 -8.93 11.47 5.23
CA PHE A 237 -8.44 10.93 6.48
C PHE A 237 -7.02 11.43 6.69
N ASP A 238 -6.64 11.62 7.95
CA ASP A 238 -5.26 11.93 8.31
C ASP A 238 -4.44 10.63 8.25
N LEU A 239 -3.83 10.37 7.09
CA LEU A 239 -3.10 9.14 6.85
C LEU A 239 -1.84 9.01 7.73
N GLU A 240 -1.25 10.14 8.13
CA GLU A 240 -0.11 10.15 9.03
C GLU A 240 -0.52 9.73 10.43
N LEU A 241 -1.62 10.30 10.94
CA LEU A 241 -2.15 9.92 12.25
C LEU A 241 -2.55 8.44 12.31
N LEU A 242 -3.15 7.90 11.24
CA LEU A 242 -3.49 6.48 11.16
C LEU A 242 -2.25 5.59 11.17
N TRP A 243 -1.17 6.02 10.51
CA TRP A 243 0.08 5.28 10.50
C TRP A 243 0.80 5.36 11.86
N ASP A 244 0.82 6.53 12.48
CA ASP A 244 1.37 6.73 13.82
C ASP A 244 0.59 5.91 14.87
N GLU A 245 -0.75 5.80 14.74
CA GLU A 245 -1.58 4.91 15.56
C GLU A 245 -1.15 3.45 15.41
N HIS A 246 -0.94 2.99 14.18
CA HIS A 246 -0.53 1.62 13.90
C HIS A 246 0.81 1.28 14.57
N ILE A 247 1.83 2.10 14.32
CA ILE A 247 3.18 1.94 14.88
C ILE A 247 3.13 2.02 16.41
N TYR A 248 2.30 2.88 16.99
CA TYR A 248 2.16 2.97 18.45
C TYR A 248 1.75 1.63 19.05
N TYR A 249 0.78 0.93 18.48
CA TYR A 249 0.37 -0.38 18.97
C TYR A 249 1.39 -1.49 18.68
N GLU A 250 2.20 -1.38 17.63
CA GLU A 250 3.24 -2.37 17.33
C GLU A 250 4.48 -2.26 18.22
N PHE A 251 4.96 -1.03 18.47
CA PHE A 251 6.25 -0.78 19.11
C PHE A 251 6.15 -0.16 20.49
N GLY A 252 5.16 0.73 20.70
CA GLY A 252 4.95 1.46 21.95
C GLY A 252 4.19 0.61 22.98
N ASP A 253 2.89 0.44 22.77
CA ASP A 253 2.00 -0.27 23.71
C ASP A 253 1.99 -1.79 23.49
N ARG A 254 2.50 -2.26 22.34
CA ARG A 254 2.71 -3.67 22.00
C ARG A 254 1.46 -4.55 22.16
N SER A 255 0.44 -4.31 21.32
CA SER A 255 -0.83 -5.04 21.36
C SER A 255 -1.27 -5.53 19.99
N VAL A 256 -1.20 -6.85 19.81
CA VAL A 256 -1.70 -7.55 18.62
C VAL A 256 -3.15 -7.17 18.32
N ALA A 257 -4.02 -7.14 19.34
CA ALA A 257 -5.44 -6.87 19.14
C ALA A 257 -5.68 -5.45 18.60
N HIS A 258 -4.98 -4.45 19.14
CA HIS A 258 -5.12 -3.06 18.71
C HIS A 258 -4.46 -2.80 17.36
N THR A 259 -3.27 -3.35 17.12
CA THR A 259 -2.62 -3.35 15.80
C THR A 259 -3.56 -3.90 14.75
N MET A 260 -4.10 -5.11 14.97
CA MET A 260 -5.05 -5.73 14.04
C MET A 260 -6.35 -4.92 13.92
N ALA A 261 -6.75 -4.13 14.91
CA ALA A 261 -7.93 -3.28 14.86
C ALA A 261 -7.72 -1.99 14.04
N THR A 262 -6.50 -1.67 13.61
CA THR A 262 -6.21 -0.59 12.65
C THR A 262 -6.20 -1.07 11.19
N MET A 263 -6.34 -2.38 10.98
CA MET A 263 -6.28 -2.99 9.66
C MET A 263 -7.67 -3.35 9.12
N VAL A 264 -7.79 -3.51 7.80
CA VAL A 264 -9.03 -3.94 7.11
C VAL A 264 -9.38 -5.41 7.41
N GLN A 265 -10.46 -5.90 6.79
CA GLN A 265 -10.93 -7.28 6.98
C GLN A 265 -9.97 -8.33 6.42
N GLU A 266 -9.32 -8.06 5.28
CA GLU A 266 -8.28 -8.92 4.71
C GLU A 266 -6.97 -8.14 4.49
N PRO A 267 -6.16 -7.95 5.55
CA PRO A 267 -4.91 -7.22 5.46
C PRO A 267 -3.76 -8.09 4.95
N TYR A 268 -2.67 -7.45 4.53
CA TYR A 268 -1.48 -8.12 4.04
C TYR A 268 -0.19 -7.38 4.44
N VAL A 269 0.76 -8.07 5.05
CA VAL A 269 2.10 -7.52 5.34
C VAL A 269 3.15 -8.40 4.70
N ASN A 270 4.14 -7.77 4.07
CA ASN A 270 5.32 -8.46 3.55
C ASN A 270 6.60 -7.67 3.83
N HIS A 271 7.44 -8.27 4.67
CA HIS A 271 8.84 -7.94 4.81
C HIS A 271 9.61 -8.53 3.62
N VAL A 272 9.82 -7.70 2.61
CA VAL A 272 10.30 -8.11 1.28
C VAL A 272 11.58 -8.95 1.33
N PRO A 273 12.62 -8.62 2.13
CA PRO A 273 13.89 -9.36 2.09
C PRO A 273 13.81 -10.78 2.66
N THR A 274 12.87 -11.04 3.57
CA THR A 274 12.75 -12.33 4.28
C THR A 274 11.46 -13.07 3.99
N LEU A 275 10.54 -12.47 3.21
CA LEU A 275 9.21 -13.00 2.91
C LEU A 275 8.39 -13.30 4.18
N THR A 276 8.66 -12.60 5.28
CA THR A 276 7.90 -12.73 6.52
C THR A 276 6.72 -11.76 6.54
N GLY A 277 5.73 -12.02 7.39
CA GLY A 277 4.47 -11.29 7.43
C GLY A 277 3.29 -12.24 7.41
N GLY A 278 2.18 -11.82 6.80
CA GLY A 278 0.97 -12.62 6.74
C GLY A 278 -0.09 -12.05 5.82
N ILE A 279 -0.95 -12.94 5.31
CA ILE A 279 -2.14 -12.60 4.52
C ILE A 279 -3.38 -12.97 5.33
N GLY A 280 -4.31 -12.03 5.42
CA GLY A 280 -5.55 -12.16 6.18
C GLY A 280 -5.32 -12.04 7.69
N ARG A 281 -6.41 -11.82 8.43
CA ARG A 281 -6.32 -11.48 9.86
C ARG A 281 -5.76 -12.61 10.71
N ALA A 282 -6.10 -13.86 10.40
CA ALA A 282 -5.66 -15.02 11.18
C ALA A 282 -4.14 -15.20 11.12
N SER A 283 -3.58 -15.28 9.91
CA SER A 283 -2.15 -15.44 9.68
C SER A 283 -1.36 -14.26 10.24
N LEU A 284 -1.85 -13.03 10.01
CA LEU A 284 -1.16 -11.85 10.46
C LEU A 284 -1.22 -11.66 11.99
N SER A 285 -2.33 -12.02 12.64
CA SER A 285 -2.40 -12.05 14.10
C SER A 285 -1.41 -13.05 14.71
N ALA A 286 -1.22 -14.21 14.06
CA ALA A 286 -0.23 -15.19 14.48
C ALA A 286 1.19 -14.65 14.29
N PHE A 287 1.49 -14.09 13.12
CA PHE A 287 2.77 -13.44 12.85
C PHE A 287 3.09 -12.34 13.89
N TYR A 288 2.15 -11.42 14.16
CA TYR A 288 2.38 -10.35 15.12
C TYR A 288 2.62 -10.85 16.54
N ARG A 289 1.86 -11.85 16.99
CA ARG A 289 1.98 -12.43 18.32
C ARG A 289 3.27 -13.21 18.49
N ASP A 290 3.63 -14.02 17.51
CA ASP A 290 4.64 -15.07 17.66
C ASP A 290 6.01 -14.66 17.11
N HIS A 291 6.06 -13.69 16.18
CA HIS A 291 7.28 -13.37 15.42
C HIS A 291 7.64 -11.88 15.32
N PHE A 292 6.78 -10.94 15.72
CA PHE A 292 7.04 -9.51 15.51
C PHE A 292 6.98 -8.66 16.79
N ILE A 293 5.77 -8.36 17.29
CA ILE A 293 5.53 -7.32 18.30
C ILE A 293 6.36 -7.56 19.57
N PHE A 294 6.44 -8.81 20.02
CA PHE A 294 7.15 -9.17 21.25
C PHE A 294 8.59 -9.64 21.01
N CYS A 295 8.99 -9.87 19.76
CA CYS A 295 10.34 -10.29 19.37
C CYS A 295 11.30 -9.11 19.19
N ASN A 296 10.79 -7.89 19.03
CA ASN A 296 11.61 -6.68 18.91
C ASN A 296 12.40 -6.41 20.20
N SER A 297 13.67 -6.00 20.04
CA SER A 297 14.55 -5.62 21.15
C SER A 297 13.97 -4.45 21.97
N PRO A 298 14.35 -4.30 23.26
CA PRO A 298 13.84 -3.21 24.09
C PRO A 298 14.36 -1.84 23.66
N ASP A 299 15.54 -1.82 23.03
CA ASP A 299 16.18 -0.61 22.50
C ASP A 299 15.83 -0.33 21.02
N THR A 300 14.86 -1.07 20.46
CA THR A 300 14.36 -0.81 19.10
C THR A 300 13.89 0.65 18.99
N ALA A 301 14.40 1.36 18.00
CA ALA A 301 13.98 2.72 17.68
C ALA A 301 13.88 2.94 16.16
N LEU A 302 12.90 3.75 15.77
CA LEU A 302 12.63 4.17 14.41
C LEU A 302 13.03 5.65 14.25
N GLU A 303 14.03 5.92 13.43
CA GLU A 303 14.44 7.30 13.09
C GLU A 303 13.89 7.65 11.71
N LEU A 304 12.79 8.41 11.66
CA LEU A 304 12.19 8.85 10.40
C LEU A 304 13.14 9.80 9.64
N ILE A 305 13.46 9.46 8.39
CA ILE A 305 14.31 10.23 7.49
C ILE A 305 13.46 11.07 6.55
N SER A 306 12.45 10.46 5.93
CA SER A 306 11.54 11.13 5.00
C SER A 306 10.18 10.46 5.02
N ARG A 307 9.13 11.23 4.71
CA ARG A 307 7.75 10.74 4.57
C ARG A 307 7.10 11.36 3.33
N THR A 308 6.48 10.52 2.51
CA THR A 308 5.64 10.94 1.38
C THR A 308 4.22 10.46 1.59
N VAL A 309 3.26 11.39 1.58
CA VAL A 309 1.84 11.08 1.75
C VAL A 309 1.12 11.19 0.41
N GLY A 310 0.49 10.09 0.00
CA GLY A 310 -0.39 10.02 -1.17
C GLY A 310 -1.87 10.17 -0.80
N VAL A 311 -2.77 9.87 -1.75
CA VAL A 311 -4.22 9.92 -1.52
C VAL A 311 -4.75 8.74 -0.68
N ASP A 312 -3.96 7.66 -0.62
CA ASP A 312 -4.30 6.36 -0.02
C ASP A 312 -3.07 5.64 0.57
N ARG A 313 -1.94 6.32 0.76
CA ARG A 313 -0.71 5.67 1.23
C ARG A 313 0.24 6.62 1.93
N VAL A 314 1.05 6.03 2.81
CA VAL A 314 2.23 6.66 3.39
C VAL A 314 3.46 5.87 2.92
N VAL A 315 4.51 6.58 2.52
CA VAL A 315 5.81 5.99 2.20
C VAL A 315 6.84 6.61 3.14
N ASP A 316 7.38 5.80 4.05
CA ASP A 316 8.39 6.22 5.00
C ASP A 316 9.75 5.66 4.62
N GLU A 317 10.76 6.52 4.64
CA GLU A 317 12.17 6.14 4.73
C GLU A 317 12.62 6.38 6.16
N PHE A 318 13.18 5.37 6.82
CA PHE A 318 13.61 5.46 8.22
C PHE A 318 14.79 4.56 8.51
N LEU A 319 15.49 4.81 9.61
CA LEU A 319 16.47 3.88 10.15
C LEU A 319 15.82 3.03 11.24
N TYR A 320 15.85 1.72 11.05
CA TYR A 320 15.52 0.75 12.08
C TYR A 320 16.79 0.44 12.87
N THR A 321 16.79 0.80 14.15
CA THR A 321 17.96 0.62 15.03
C THR A 321 17.62 -0.29 16.19
N PHE A 322 18.48 -1.25 16.50
CA PHE A 322 18.31 -2.18 17.62
C PHE A 322 19.62 -2.85 17.99
N THR A 323 19.71 -3.39 19.20
CA THR A 323 20.74 -4.36 19.58
C THR A 323 20.19 -5.78 19.37
N HIS A 324 20.92 -6.64 18.65
CA HIS A 324 20.53 -8.03 18.42
C HIS A 324 20.79 -8.91 19.66
N ASP A 325 20.05 -8.63 20.74
CA ASP A 325 20.13 -9.24 22.07
C ASP A 325 19.19 -10.45 22.27
N ARG A 326 18.28 -10.66 21.31
CA ARG A 326 17.28 -11.72 21.26
C ARG A 326 17.06 -12.14 19.81
N VAL A 327 16.31 -13.23 19.62
CA VAL A 327 15.89 -13.67 18.29
C VAL A 327 14.91 -12.64 17.71
N VAL A 328 15.27 -12.06 16.57
CA VAL A 328 14.44 -11.13 15.78
C VAL A 328 14.18 -11.80 14.42
N ASP A 329 13.45 -12.91 14.45
CA ASP A 329 13.32 -13.85 13.33
C ASP A 329 12.54 -13.31 12.13
N TRP A 330 11.67 -12.31 12.31
CA TRP A 330 11.05 -11.62 11.18
C TRP A 330 12.08 -10.93 10.26
N MET A 331 13.19 -10.44 10.83
CA MET A 331 14.27 -9.74 10.11
C MET A 331 15.49 -10.63 9.85
N LEU A 332 15.75 -11.56 10.77
CA LEU A 332 16.93 -12.44 10.78
C LEU A 332 16.54 -13.91 11.03
N PRO A 333 15.78 -14.55 10.13
CA PRO A 333 15.34 -15.93 10.31
C PRO A 333 16.52 -16.87 10.58
N GLY A 334 16.48 -17.61 11.69
CA GLY A 334 17.48 -18.61 12.04
C GLY A 334 18.80 -18.06 12.61
N VAL A 335 18.95 -16.75 12.81
CA VAL A 335 20.17 -16.17 13.38
C VAL A 335 20.02 -15.98 14.90
N PRO A 336 20.90 -16.58 15.72
CA PRO A 336 20.88 -16.37 17.17
C PRO A 336 21.40 -14.97 17.55
N PRO A 337 21.10 -14.47 18.76
CA PRO A 337 21.58 -13.18 19.23
C PRO A 337 23.09 -13.01 19.08
N THR A 338 23.52 -11.90 18.50
CA THR A 338 24.95 -11.58 18.30
C THR A 338 25.47 -10.53 19.29
N GLY A 339 24.55 -9.84 19.99
CA GLY A 339 24.87 -8.72 20.89
C GLY A 339 25.36 -7.46 20.18
N ARG A 340 25.33 -7.43 18.84
CA ARG A 340 25.77 -6.26 18.05
C ARG A 340 24.62 -5.30 17.81
N ARG A 341 24.95 -4.01 17.78
CA ARG A 341 24.02 -2.95 17.34
C ARG A 341 23.92 -2.96 15.83
N VAL A 342 22.70 -2.81 15.33
CA VAL A 342 22.36 -2.68 13.92
C VAL A 342 21.64 -1.37 13.69
N GLU A 343 21.99 -0.67 12.61
CA GLU A 343 21.24 0.46 12.06
C GLU A 343 21.02 0.20 10.58
N ALA A 344 19.78 -0.09 10.21
CA ALA A 344 19.43 -0.52 8.87
C ALA A 344 18.48 0.51 8.22
N PRO A 345 18.78 1.00 7.00
CA PRO A 345 17.84 1.74 6.18
C PRO A 345 16.63 0.89 5.80
N PHE A 346 15.44 1.40 6.09
CA PHE A 346 14.15 0.81 5.77
C PHE A 346 13.35 1.73 4.84
N THR A 347 12.55 1.11 3.98
CA THR A 347 11.46 1.75 3.25
C THR A 347 10.17 1.00 3.55
N ALA A 348 9.15 1.67 4.09
CA ALA A 348 7.81 1.12 4.27
C ALA A 348 6.83 1.80 3.32
N VAL A 349 6.14 1.02 2.49
CA VAL A 349 5.02 1.46 1.66
C VAL A 349 3.74 0.93 2.29
N VAL A 350 2.98 1.83 2.90
CA VAL A 350 1.77 1.52 3.68
C VAL A 350 0.55 2.02 2.93
N ASN A 351 -0.30 1.10 2.46
CA ASN A 351 -1.54 1.45 1.76
C ASN A 351 -2.73 1.38 2.72
N ILE A 352 -3.57 2.40 2.66
CA ILE A 352 -4.70 2.63 3.56
C ILE A 352 -5.97 2.72 2.71
N ARG A 353 -7.03 2.04 3.16
CA ARG A 353 -8.38 2.18 2.64
C ARG A 353 -9.22 2.88 3.70
N GLY A 354 -9.69 4.08 3.37
CA GLY A 354 -10.43 4.91 4.33
C GLY A 354 -9.60 5.21 5.58
N ASP A 355 -10.00 4.65 6.72
CA ASP A 355 -9.33 4.79 8.02
C ASP A 355 -8.63 3.51 8.52
N ARG A 356 -8.29 2.59 7.60
CA ARG A 356 -7.66 1.32 7.94
C ARG A 356 -6.54 0.94 7.00
N LEU A 357 -5.49 0.34 7.55
CA LEU A 357 -4.39 -0.21 6.76
C LEU A 357 -4.85 -1.45 6.00
N TYR A 358 -4.57 -1.48 4.70
CA TYR A 358 -4.81 -2.62 3.83
C TYR A 358 -3.56 -3.46 3.64
N HIS A 359 -2.45 -2.86 3.22
CA HIS A 359 -1.20 -3.61 3.10
C HIS A 359 0.05 -2.80 3.37
N GLU A 360 1.11 -3.54 3.69
CA GLU A 360 2.44 -3.01 3.95
C GLU A 360 3.49 -3.80 3.17
N HIS A 361 4.34 -3.06 2.44
CA HIS A 361 5.56 -3.60 1.86
C HIS A 361 6.74 -2.90 2.52
N ILE A 362 7.53 -3.66 3.27
CA ILE A 362 8.66 -3.15 4.03
C ILE A 362 9.93 -3.78 3.48
N ALA A 363 10.87 -2.94 3.06
CA ALA A 363 12.12 -3.36 2.45
C ALA A 363 13.32 -2.78 3.20
N TRP A 364 14.41 -3.55 3.23
CA TRP A 364 15.73 -3.14 3.71
C TRP A 364 16.80 -3.95 2.95
N ASP A 365 18.08 -3.60 3.11
CA ASP A 365 19.19 -4.36 2.55
C ASP A 365 19.69 -5.42 3.56
N GLN A 366 19.40 -6.70 3.30
CA GLN A 366 19.84 -7.80 4.14
C GLN A 366 21.37 -7.92 4.19
N GLY A 367 22.09 -7.56 3.12
CA GLY A 367 23.55 -7.60 3.08
C GLY A 367 24.15 -6.65 4.10
N THR A 368 23.66 -5.41 4.13
CA THR A 368 24.03 -4.40 5.13
C THR A 368 23.81 -4.88 6.56
N VAL A 369 22.66 -5.52 6.83
CA VAL A 369 22.35 -6.07 8.16
C VAL A 369 23.33 -7.17 8.56
N LEU A 370 23.56 -8.16 7.69
CA LEU A 370 24.46 -9.27 7.96
C LEU A 370 25.93 -8.81 8.11
N ALA A 371 26.36 -7.80 7.36
CA ALA A 371 27.68 -7.20 7.48
C ALA A 371 27.89 -6.55 8.87
N GLN A 372 26.91 -5.76 9.35
CA GLN A 372 26.97 -5.16 10.69
C GLN A 372 27.00 -6.22 11.81
N LEU A 373 26.28 -7.32 11.60
CA LEU A 373 26.28 -8.47 12.51
C LEU A 373 27.58 -9.29 12.46
N GLY A 374 28.47 -9.04 11.49
CA GLY A 374 29.70 -9.81 11.30
C GLY A 374 29.45 -11.21 10.76
N LEU A 375 28.34 -11.42 10.05
CA LEU A 375 27.94 -12.71 9.48
C LEU A 375 28.11 -12.76 7.96
N LEU A 376 28.43 -11.63 7.33
CA LEU A 376 28.72 -11.55 5.90
C LEU A 376 30.23 -11.35 5.69
N PRO A 377 30.93 -12.30 5.03
CA PRO A 377 32.34 -12.12 4.71
C PRO A 377 32.52 -10.99 3.70
N ALA A 378 33.62 -10.24 3.80
CA ALA A 378 33.88 -9.13 2.88
C ALA A 378 34.17 -9.58 1.44
N TYR A 379 34.61 -10.83 1.26
CA TYR A 379 34.97 -11.42 -0.02
C TYR A 379 34.24 -12.74 -0.21
N LEU A 380 33.85 -13.02 -1.45
CA LEU A 380 33.34 -14.31 -1.88
C LEU A 380 34.11 -14.82 -3.10
N PRO A 381 34.15 -16.14 -3.32
CA PRO A 381 34.74 -16.70 -4.54
C PRO A 381 34.06 -16.15 -5.79
N PHE A 382 34.88 -15.84 -6.79
CA PHE A 382 34.45 -15.45 -8.13
C PHE A 382 34.65 -16.64 -9.08
N PRO A 383 33.58 -17.38 -9.46
CA PRO A 383 33.72 -18.67 -10.15
C PRO A 383 33.84 -18.54 -11.68
N TYR A 384 33.83 -17.33 -12.23
CA TYR A 384 33.82 -17.10 -13.67
C TYR A 384 35.20 -16.67 -14.19
N PRO A 385 35.54 -16.98 -15.47
CA PRO A 385 36.78 -16.50 -16.07
C PRO A 385 36.86 -14.97 -16.08
N VAL A 386 38.02 -14.43 -15.72
CA VAL A 386 38.32 -12.99 -15.79
C VAL A 386 39.40 -12.76 -16.84
N ALA A 387 39.13 -11.88 -17.80
CA ALA A 387 40.09 -11.56 -18.85
C ALA A 387 41.40 -11.01 -18.23
N GLY A 388 42.52 -11.65 -18.55
CA GLY A 388 43.84 -11.28 -18.03
C GLY A 388 44.16 -11.84 -16.63
N ALA A 389 43.25 -12.56 -15.98
CA ALA A 389 43.55 -13.29 -14.75
C ALA A 389 44.14 -14.69 -15.05
N PRO A 390 45.01 -15.22 -14.19
CA PRO A 390 45.55 -16.58 -14.34
C PRO A 390 44.42 -17.61 -14.34
N ALA A 391 44.41 -18.51 -15.32
CA ALA A 391 43.35 -19.52 -15.49
C ALA A 391 43.36 -20.62 -14.42
N ASP A 392 44.48 -20.76 -13.70
CA ASP A 392 44.76 -21.77 -12.69
C ASP A 392 44.59 -21.27 -11.25
N GLN A 393 44.29 -19.97 -11.06
CA GLN A 393 44.16 -19.38 -9.72
C GLN A 393 42.71 -19.16 -9.33
N LYS A 394 42.40 -19.41 -8.06
CA LYS A 394 41.11 -19.04 -7.47
C LYS A 394 41.07 -17.53 -7.31
N LEU A 395 39.92 -16.96 -7.63
CA LEU A 395 39.68 -15.53 -7.54
C LEU A 395 38.59 -15.27 -6.51
N ASP A 396 38.73 -14.16 -5.80
CA ASP A 396 37.71 -13.61 -4.90
C ASP A 396 37.31 -12.21 -5.37
N TYR A 397 36.04 -11.88 -5.20
CA TYR A 397 35.55 -10.51 -5.36
C TYR A 397 35.09 -9.95 -4.02
N ARG A 398 35.31 -8.64 -3.83
CA ARG A 398 34.79 -7.95 -2.66
C ARG A 398 33.29 -7.73 -2.83
N LEU A 399 32.49 -8.10 -1.83
CA LEU A 399 31.06 -7.87 -1.86
C LEU A 399 30.76 -6.36 -1.92
N PRO A 400 29.83 -5.91 -2.78
CA PRO A 400 29.42 -4.51 -2.89
C PRO A 400 28.44 -4.12 -1.77
N VAL A 401 28.82 -4.38 -0.51
CA VAL A 401 28.02 -4.12 0.68
C VAL A 401 28.77 -3.14 1.56
N ALA A 402 28.16 -1.98 1.82
CA ALA A 402 28.78 -0.92 2.59
C ALA A 402 28.59 -1.12 4.11
N GLY A 403 27.53 -1.76 4.59
CA GLY A 403 27.32 -1.93 6.03
C GLY A 403 26.80 -0.66 6.70
N ILE A 404 27.36 -0.28 7.85
CA ILE A 404 26.86 0.86 8.67
C ILE A 404 26.94 2.20 7.93
N GLU A 405 27.87 2.32 6.99
CA GLU A 405 28.08 3.45 6.11
C GLU A 405 26.81 3.81 5.32
N THR A 406 25.96 2.82 4.99
CA THR A 406 24.67 3.08 4.34
C THR A 406 23.73 3.91 5.21
N ALA A 407 23.62 3.57 6.50
CA ALA A 407 22.79 4.29 7.46
C ALA A 407 23.36 5.68 7.76
N ASN A 408 24.68 5.79 7.92
CA ASN A 408 25.36 7.08 8.11
C ASN A 408 25.09 8.04 6.96
N LYS A 409 25.25 7.56 5.71
CA LYS A 409 25.05 8.36 4.50
C LYS A 409 23.59 8.77 4.29
N LEU A 410 22.64 7.91 4.65
CA LEU A 410 21.21 8.24 4.61
C LEU A 410 20.86 9.32 5.64
N ARG A 411 21.38 9.20 6.87
CA ARG A 411 21.19 10.16 7.96
C ARG A 411 21.82 11.53 7.65
N ASP A 412 23.06 11.52 7.20
CA ASP A 412 23.78 12.71 6.77
C ASP A 412 24.46 12.45 5.44
N LYS A 413 23.97 13.15 4.41
CA LYS A 413 24.50 13.08 3.05
C LYS A 413 26.01 13.36 2.94
N ASN A 414 26.64 13.96 3.95
CA ASN A 414 28.07 14.25 3.99
C ASN A 414 28.89 13.26 4.83
N ALA A 415 28.28 12.30 5.52
CA ALA A 415 28.98 11.41 6.45
C ALA A 415 29.96 10.46 5.74
N GLU A 416 29.55 9.93 4.58
CA GLU A 416 30.37 9.00 3.78
C GLU A 416 30.59 9.58 2.37
N PRO A 417 31.76 9.41 1.74
CA PRO A 417 31.96 9.82 0.35
C PRO A 417 31.23 8.89 -0.63
N SER A 418 30.66 9.47 -1.69
CA SER A 418 30.02 8.69 -2.75
C SER A 418 31.05 7.91 -3.59
N ASN A 419 30.60 6.86 -4.29
CA ASN A 419 31.36 6.12 -5.32
C ASN A 419 32.55 5.26 -4.84
N GLN A 420 32.77 5.11 -3.52
CA GLN A 420 33.89 4.30 -3.02
C GLN A 420 33.83 2.83 -3.47
N LEU A 421 32.64 2.25 -3.57
CA LEU A 421 32.47 0.84 -3.96
C LEU A 421 32.88 0.58 -5.41
N PHE A 422 32.93 1.60 -6.30
CA PHE A 422 33.40 1.43 -7.67
C PHE A 422 34.88 1.06 -7.78
N GLY A 423 35.66 1.28 -6.71
CA GLY A 423 37.05 0.84 -6.65
C GLY A 423 37.23 -0.66 -6.37
N TYR A 424 36.16 -1.42 -6.15
CA TYR A 424 36.27 -2.84 -5.82
C TYR A 424 36.65 -3.65 -7.06
N THR A 425 37.64 -4.53 -6.89
CA THR A 425 38.16 -5.40 -7.94
C THR A 425 38.19 -6.86 -7.49
N VAL A 426 38.25 -7.76 -8.46
CA VAL A 426 38.60 -9.16 -8.23
C VAL A 426 40.08 -9.25 -7.85
N ARG A 427 40.43 -10.17 -6.95
CA ARG A 427 41.80 -10.46 -6.53
C ARG A 427 42.07 -11.96 -6.59
N VAL A 428 43.34 -12.33 -6.63
CA VAL A 428 43.78 -13.72 -6.36
C VAL A 428 43.42 -14.06 -4.92
N ALA A 429 42.77 -15.20 -4.70
CA ALA A 429 42.42 -15.68 -3.37
C ALA A 429 43.71 -16.04 -2.61
N ASP A 430 43.83 -15.58 -1.36
CA ASP A 430 44.98 -15.93 -0.51
C ASP A 430 44.91 -17.42 -0.14
N GLU A 431 45.99 -18.17 -0.35
CA GLU A 431 46.13 -19.55 0.14
C GLU A 431 46.19 -19.55 1.67
N GLY A 432 45.04 -19.47 2.34
CA GLY A 432 44.95 -19.57 3.80
C GLY A 432 43.89 -18.70 4.50
N SER A 433 43.14 -17.87 3.78
CA SER A 433 42.00 -17.17 4.37
C SER A 433 40.76 -18.07 4.33
N ASP A 434 40.61 -18.88 5.37
CA ASP A 434 39.32 -19.50 5.68
C ASP A 434 38.25 -18.40 5.74
N ALA A 435 37.10 -18.61 5.11
CA ALA A 435 36.08 -17.60 4.82
C ALA A 435 35.29 -17.10 6.07
N THR A 436 35.92 -17.08 7.24
CA THR A 436 35.30 -16.93 8.56
C THR A 436 35.92 -15.84 9.45
N LYS A 437 36.57 -14.81 8.90
CA LYS A 437 36.97 -13.63 9.69
C LYS A 437 36.30 -12.34 9.25
#